data_AF-A0A1A3EIJ2-F1
#
_entry.id   AF-A0A1A3EIJ2-F1
#
_cell.length_a   1.000
_cell.length_b   1.000
_cell.length_c   1.000
_cell.angle_alpha   90.00
_cell.angle_beta   90.00
_cell.angle_gamma   90.00
#
_symmetry.space_group_name_H-M   'P 1'
#
loop_
_entity.id
_entity.type
_entity.pdbx_description
1 polymer ?
#
loop_
_entity_poly.entity_id
_entity_poly.type
_entity_poly.pdbx_seq_one_letter_code
_entity_poly.pdbx_strand_id
1 'polypeptide(L)' 'MDPLPCPITIAWAGKDRILPVELCRAIARDRLPGATFTVLPRLPHNPTIDDPELVAHTILAVTDAGTQQH' A
#
# COMPACT_ATOMS: atom_id res chain seq x y z
N MET A 1 11.59 8.23 6.78
CA MET A 1 11.19 8.54 8.17
C MET A 1 11.55 7.33 9.01
N ASP A 2 12.20 7.52 10.16
CA ASP A 2 12.61 6.42 11.04
C ASP A 2 12.73 6.95 12.49
N PRO A 3 11.93 6.44 13.46
CA PRO A 3 10.88 5.44 13.29
C PRO A 3 9.63 6.01 12.60
N LEU A 4 8.78 5.14 12.05
CA LEU A 4 7.46 5.53 11.57
C LEU A 4 6.54 5.86 12.76
N PRO A 5 5.68 6.89 12.66
CA PRO A 5 4.85 7.35 13.78
C PRO A 5 3.68 6.40 14.10
N CYS A 6 3.36 5.48 13.20
CA CYS A 6 2.31 4.46 13.34
C CYS A 6 2.58 3.31 12.36
N PRO A 7 1.85 2.19 12.47
CA PRO A 7 1.84 1.17 11.43
C PRO A 7 1.40 1.77 10.08
N ILE A 8 2.22 1.63 9.04
CA ILE A 8 1.94 2.11 7.68
C ILE A 8 1.89 0.92 6.73
N THR A 9 0.85 0.87 5.89
CA THR A 9 0.76 -0.06 4.77
C THR A 9 0.67 0.71 3.45
N ILE A 10 1.48 0.30 2.47
CA ILE A 10 1.39 0.75 1.08
C ILE A 10 0.71 -0.36 0.27
N ALA A 11 -0.53 -0.11 -0.17
CA ALA A 11 -1.21 -0.92 -1.16
C ALA A 11 -0.99 -0.31 -2.56
N TRP A 12 -0.23 -0.99 -3.41
CA TRP A 12 0.24 -0.47 -4.69
C TRP A 12 -0.47 -1.12 -5.87
N ALA A 13 -1.01 -0.33 -6.78
CA ALA A 13 -1.48 -0.79 -8.08
C ALA A 13 -0.42 -1.55 -8.89
N GLY A 14 -0.66 -2.83 -9.19
CA GLY A 14 0.30 -3.68 -9.91
C GLY A 14 0.48 -3.33 -11.39
N LYS A 15 -0.45 -2.59 -11.99
CA LYS A 15 -0.37 -2.12 -13.38
C LYS A 15 -0.19 -0.61 -13.49
N ASP A 16 0.34 0.01 -12.43
CA ASP A 16 0.65 1.43 -12.43
C ASP A 16 1.74 1.74 -13.48
N ARG A 17 1.41 2.61 -14.44
CA ARG A 17 2.34 3.05 -15.49
C ARG A 17 3.02 4.38 -15.17
N ILE A 18 2.54 5.11 -14.16
CA ILE A 18 3.07 6.40 -13.72
C ILE A 18 4.12 6.15 -12.62
N LEU A 19 3.83 5.24 -11.69
CA LEU A 19 4.75 4.79 -10.65
C LEU A 19 4.87 3.26 -10.68
N PRO A 20 5.62 2.67 -11.63
CA PRO A 20 5.77 1.23 -11.73
C PRO A 20 6.38 0.62 -10.47
N VAL A 21 5.78 -0.45 -9.96
CA VAL A 21 6.20 -1.14 -8.73
C VAL A 21 7.67 -1.55 -8.81
N GLU A 22 8.09 -2.09 -9.94
CA GLU A 22 9.44 -2.62 -10.18
C GLU A 22 10.51 -1.52 -10.07
N LEU A 23 10.18 -0.31 -10.51
CA LEU A 23 11.10 0.83 -10.49
C LEU A 23 11.11 1.53 -9.13
N CYS A 24 9.94 1.66 -8.51
CA CYS A 24 9.76 2.56 -7.38
C CYS A 24 9.77 1.84 -6.02
N ARG A 25 9.62 0.50 -5.96
CA ARG A 25 9.57 -0.25 -4.68
C ARG A 25 10.82 -0.05 -3.83
N ALA A 26 12.01 -0.05 -4.42
CA ALA A 26 13.26 0.14 -3.67
C ALA A 26 13.29 1.53 -3.00
N ILE A 27 13.02 2.58 -3.79
CA ILE A 27 12.95 3.96 -3.30
C ILE A 27 11.88 4.11 -2.20
N ALA A 28 10.73 3.46 -2.37
CA ALA A 28 9.66 3.51 -1.37
C ALA A 28 10.07 2.85 -0.05
N ARG A 29 10.77 1.70 -0.10
CA ARG A 29 11.30 1.02 1.09
C ARG A 29 12.36 1.83 1.81
N ASP A 30 13.23 2.51 1.07
CA ASP A 30 14.26 3.37 1.64
C ASP A 30 13.66 4.61 2.34
N ARG A 31 12.56 5.16 1.78
CA ARG A 31 11.88 6.34 2.35
C ARG A 31 11.00 6.00 3.56
N LEU A 32 10.39 4.82 3.57
CA LEU A 32 9.49 4.34 4.61
C LEU A 32 9.98 3.02 5.19
N PRO A 33 11.17 3.02 5.83
CA PRO A 33 11.70 1.83 6.47
C PRO A 33 10.74 1.39 7.58
N GLY A 34 10.21 0.17 7.48
CA GLY A 34 9.22 -0.38 8.40
C GLY A 34 7.76 -0.39 7.90
N ALA A 35 7.47 0.17 6.73
CA ALA A 35 6.14 0.05 6.14
C ALA A 35 5.90 -1.36 5.57
N THR A 36 4.66 -1.83 5.66
CA THR A 36 4.21 -3.05 4.97
C THR A 36 3.87 -2.74 3.51
N PHE A 37 4.25 -3.63 2.59
CA PHE A 37 4.01 -3.43 1.15
C PHE A 37 3.15 -4.55 0.58
N THR A 38 2.02 -4.18 -0.02
CA THR A 38 1.10 -5.08 -0.73
C THR A 38 0.90 -4.58 -2.14
N VAL A 39 0.82 -5.50 -3.11
CA VAL A 39 0.51 -5.17 -4.50
C VAL A 39 -0.90 -5.63 -4.82
N LEU A 40 -1.68 -4.78 -5.48
CA LEU A 40 -3.00 -5.04 -6.02
C LEU A 40 -2.84 -5.36 -7.52
N PRO A 41 -2.64 -6.63 -7.92
CA PRO A 41 -1.99 -7.01 -9.18
C PRO A 41 -2.76 -6.62 -10.45
N ARG A 42 -4.05 -6.31 -10.35
CA ARG A 42 -4.90 -6.03 -11.52
C ARG A 42 -5.18 -4.55 -11.75
N LEU A 43 -4.85 -3.67 -10.79
CA LEU A 43 -5.27 -2.28 -10.81
C LEU A 43 -4.30 -1.39 -11.60
N PRO A 44 -4.82 -0.46 -12.43
CA PRO A 44 -4.06 0.67 -12.98
C PRO A 44 -3.78 1.72 -11.88
N HIS A 45 -3.24 2.88 -12.28
CA HIS A 45 -2.70 3.89 -11.37
C HIS A 45 -3.68 4.43 -10.33
N ASN A 46 -5.00 4.40 -10.56
CA ASN A 46 -5.95 5.03 -9.66
C ASN A 46 -6.89 4.00 -8.99
N PRO A 47 -6.38 3.19 -8.03
CA PRO A 47 -7.14 2.13 -7.36
C PRO A 47 -8.53 2.52 -6.87
N THR A 48 -8.69 3.74 -6.34
CA THR A 48 -9.98 4.20 -5.77
C THR A 48 -11.04 4.43 -6.83
N ILE A 49 -10.64 4.72 -8.09
CA ILE A 49 -11.55 4.80 -9.23
C ILE A 49 -11.73 3.43 -9.87
N ASP A 50 -10.63 2.69 -10.04
CA ASP A 50 -10.59 1.48 -10.84
C ASP A 50 -11.25 0.27 -10.14
N ASP A 51 -11.17 0.19 -8.80
CA ASP A 51 -11.82 -0.84 -7.98
C ASP A 51 -12.03 -0.35 -6.53
N PRO A 52 -13.04 0.51 -6.29
CA PRO A 52 -13.29 1.10 -4.97
C PRO A 52 -13.59 0.06 -3.89
N GLU A 53 -14.22 -1.06 -4.24
CA GLU A 53 -14.58 -2.13 -3.31
C GLU A 53 -13.33 -2.86 -2.82
N LEU A 54 -12.41 -3.24 -3.73
CA LEU A 54 -11.13 -3.83 -3.33
C LEU A 54 -10.31 -2.88 -2.45
N VAL A 55 -10.31 -1.58 -2.75
CA VAL A 55 -9.61 -0.59 -1.91
C VAL A 55 -10.22 -0.52 -0.52
N ALA A 56 -11.55 -0.43 -0.40
CA ALA A 56 -12.24 -0.40 0.88
C ALA A 56 -11.93 -1.66 1.70
N HIS A 57 -12.00 -2.85 1.09
CA HIS A 57 -11.64 -4.10 1.74
C HIS A 57 -10.18 -4.13 2.19
N THR A 58 -9.27 -3.63 1.36
CA THR A 58 -7.84 -3.57 1.70
C THR A 58 -7.61 -2.69 2.91
N ILE A 59 -8.26 -1.51 2.98
CA ILE A 59 -8.16 -0.60 4.13
C ILE A 59 -8.71 -1.27 5.38
N LEU A 60 -9.94 -1.81 5.34
CA LEU A 60 -10.58 -2.44 6.49
C LEU A 60 -9.73 -3.61 7.03
N ALA A 61 -9.21 -4.46 6.14
CA ALA A 61 -8.38 -5.59 6.54
C ALA A 61 -7.13 -5.17 7.32
N VAL A 62 -6.45 -4.08 6.91
CA VAL A 62 -5.22 -3.64 7.58
C VAL A 62 -5.50 -2.83 8.85
N THR A 63 -6.59 -2.06 8.89
CA THR A 63 -6.96 -1.29 10.09
C THR A 63 -7.58 -2.16 11.17
N ASP A 64 -8.32 -3.20 10.81
CA ASP A 64 -8.84 -4.17 11.78
C ASP A 64 -7.70 -4.99 12.37
N ALA A 65 -6.77 -5.47 11.53
CA ALA A 65 -5.55 -6.14 12.00
C ALA A 65 -4.72 -5.26 12.95
N GLY A 66 -4.61 -3.95 12.68
CA GLY A 66 -3.93 -3.00 13.57
C GLY A 66 -4.63 -2.77 14.91
N THR A 67 -5.96 -2.94 14.95
CA THR A 67 -6.75 -2.81 16.18
C THR A 67 -6.55 -4.01 17.12
N GLN A 68 -6.22 -5.20 16.59
CA GLN A 68 -5.95 -6.41 17.37
C GLN A 68 -4.54 -6.47 17.99
N GLN A 69 -3.67 -5.48 17.73
CA GLN A 69 -2.28 -5.44 18.20
C GLN A 69 -2.08 -4.55 19.44
N HIS A 70 -3.16 -4.15 20.11
CA HIS A 70 -3.17 -3.36 21.34
C HIS A 70 -3.80 -4.11 22.50
#